data_AF-A0A255YZD1-F1
#
_entry.id   AF-A0A255YZD1-F1
#
_cell.length_a   1.000
_cell.length_b   1.000
_cell.length_c   1.000
_cell.angle_alpha   90.00
_cell.angle_beta   90.00
_cell.angle_gamma   90.00
#
_symmetry.space_group_name_H-M   'P 1'
#
loop_
_entity.id
_entity.type
_entity.pdbx_description
1 polymer ?
#
loop_
_entity_poly.entity_id
_entity_poly.type
_entity_poly.pdbx_seq_one_letter_code
_entity_poly.pdbx_strand_id
1 'polypeptide(L)'
;MLGEKLKELRESKGLLQRQVAAELDVDTAYISKMENNDKPVSKSYLSKLAKLYDVDEQELLTLWLADKVYDVVKDQDVALKAMEVAEEEIKRKRKN
;
A
#
# COMPACT_ATOMS: atom_id res chain seq x y z
N MET A 1 1.63 -1.25 6.33
CA MET A 1 1.10 0.13 6.44
C MET A 1 -0.10 0.32 5.52
N LEU A 2 -0.03 -0.14 4.27
CA LEU A 2 -1.13 0.00 3.32
C LEU A 2 -2.39 -0.78 3.74
N GLY A 3 -2.24 -1.99 4.27
CA GLY A 3 -3.37 -2.83 4.68
C GLY A 3 -4.27 -2.14 5.72
N GLU A 4 -3.67 -1.58 6.76
CA GLU A 4 -4.36 -0.81 7.80
C GLU A 4 -5.09 0.40 7.21
N LYS A 5 -4.44 1.17 6.34
CA LYS A 5 -5.08 2.31 5.66
C LYS A 5 -6.28 1.86 4.82
N LEU A 6 -6.20 0.74 4.11
CA LEU A 6 -7.31 0.23 3.31
C LEU A 6 -8.48 -0.21 4.20
N LYS A 7 -8.20 -0.74 5.40
CA LYS A 7 -9.22 -1.07 6.39
C LYS A 7 -9.96 0.17 6.87
N GLU A 8 -9.22 1.22 7.22
CA GLU A 8 -9.81 2.51 7.65
C GLU A 8 -10.68 3.11 6.54
N LEU A 9 -10.21 3.10 5.30
CA LEU A 9 -10.96 3.59 4.15
C LEU A 9 -12.24 2.77 3.93
N ARG A 10 -12.16 1.44 4.00
CA ARG A 10 -13.33 0.56 3.91
C ARG A 10 -14.37 0.89 4.98
N GLU A 11 -13.93 1.02 6.24
CA GLU A 11 -14.80 1.26 7.39
C GLU A 11 -15.44 2.65 7.33
N SER A 12 -14.70 3.68 6.91
CA SER A 12 -15.23 5.03 6.71
C SER A 12 -16.30 5.11 5.62
N LYS A 13 -16.25 4.23 4.62
CA LYS A 13 -17.28 4.07 3.58
C LYS A 13 -18.43 3.13 4.01
N GLY A 14 -18.37 2.55 5.20
CA GLY A 14 -19.38 1.60 5.71
C GLY A 14 -19.44 0.28 4.93
N LEU A 15 -18.36 -0.07 4.22
CA LEU A 15 -18.31 -1.25 3.37
C LEU A 15 -17.94 -2.51 4.16
N LEU A 16 -18.61 -3.62 3.85
CA LEU A 16 -18.22 -4.95 4.32
C LEU A 16 -17.07 -5.49 3.47
N GLN A 17 -16.18 -6.29 4.06
CA GLN A 17 -15.07 -6.92 3.34
C GLN A 17 -15.53 -7.70 2.09
N ARG A 18 -16.68 -8.38 2.16
CA ARG A 18 -17.28 -9.11 1.03
C ARG A 18 -17.64 -8.23 -0.17
N GLN A 19 -17.96 -6.95 0.06
CA GLN A 19 -18.28 -6.00 -1.01
C GLN A 19 -17.00 -5.57 -1.75
N VAL A 20 -15.93 -5.30 -0.99
CA VAL A 20 -14.60 -5.03 -1.57
C VAL A 20 -14.07 -6.25 -2.32
N ALA A 21 -14.27 -7.45 -1.76
CA ALA A 21 -13.89 -8.70 -2.38
C ALA A 21 -14.55 -8.91 -3.75
N ALA A 22 -15.85 -8.63 -3.85
CA ALA A 22 -16.59 -8.69 -5.10
C ALA A 22 -16.09 -7.68 -6.15
N GLU A 23 -15.78 -6.45 -5.74
CA GLU A 23 -15.24 -5.42 -6.66
C GLU A 23 -13.85 -5.78 -7.22
N LEU A 24 -13.03 -6.44 -6.40
CA LEU A 24 -11.70 -6.88 -6.78
C LEU A 24 -11.67 -8.26 -7.46
N ASP A 25 -12.80 -8.98 -7.50
CA ASP A 25 -12.91 -10.37 -7.97
C ASP A 25 -11.96 -11.33 -7.22
N VAL A 26 -12.03 -11.29 -5.89
CA VAL A 26 -11.22 -12.11 -4.97
C VAL A 26 -12.05 -12.65 -3.81
N ASP A 27 -11.50 -13.58 -3.05
CA ASP A 27 -12.14 -14.09 -1.84
C ASP A 27 -12.15 -13.06 -0.70
N THR A 28 -13.20 -13.09 0.13
CA THR A 28 -13.28 -12.24 1.34
C THR A 28 -12.09 -12.48 2.30
N ALA A 29 -11.58 -13.71 2.37
CA ALA A 29 -10.39 -14.04 3.15
C ALA A 29 -9.12 -13.32 2.66
N TYR A 30 -9.02 -13.02 1.35
CA TYR A 30 -7.94 -12.20 0.82
C TYR A 30 -8.00 -10.78 1.37
N ILE A 31 -9.20 -10.17 1.38
CA ILE A 31 -9.40 -8.81 1.92
C ILE A 31 -9.03 -8.76 3.40
N SER A 32 -9.44 -9.74 4.21
CA SER A 32 -9.06 -9.78 5.62
C SER A 32 -7.55 -9.87 5.83
N LYS A 33 -6.85 -10.75 5.11
CA LYS A 33 -5.38 -10.86 5.22
C LYS A 33 -4.67 -9.60 4.70
N MET A 34 -5.22 -8.99 3.66
CA MET A 34 -4.72 -7.74 3.10
C MET A 34 -4.81 -6.61 4.13
N GLU A 35 -5.96 -6.45 4.79
CA GLU A 35 -6.21 -5.42 5.79
C GLU A 35 -5.36 -5.57 7.06
N ASN A 36 -4.96 -6.80 7.40
CA ASN A 36 -4.07 -7.09 8.52
C ASN A 36 -2.57 -7.03 8.15
N ASN A 37 -2.23 -6.63 6.92
CA ASN A 37 -0.87 -6.72 6.36
C ASN A 37 -0.27 -8.15 6.29
N ASP A 38 -1.05 -9.21 6.54
CA ASP A 38 -0.62 -10.62 6.42
C ASP A 38 -0.37 -11.03 4.97
N LYS A 39 -1.01 -10.33 4.01
CA LYS A 39 -0.82 -10.55 2.58
C LYS A 39 -0.58 -9.22 1.86
N PRO A 40 0.52 -9.07 1.11
CA PRO A 40 0.77 -7.86 0.33
C PRO A 40 -0.32 -7.61 -0.72
N VAL A 41 -0.75 -6.35 -0.82
CA VAL A 41 -1.68 -5.89 -1.86
C VAL A 41 -0.98 -5.99 -3.22
N SER A 42 -1.64 -6.56 -4.24
CA SER A 42 -1.15 -6.45 -5.62
C SER A 42 -1.27 -5.00 -6.11
N LYS A 43 -0.21 -4.49 -6.75
CA LYS A 43 -0.21 -3.15 -7.36
C LYS A 43 -1.36 -2.96 -8.35
N SER A 44 -1.78 -4.03 -9.03
CA SER A 44 -2.90 -4.01 -9.98
C SER A 44 -4.24 -3.61 -9.37
N TYR A 45 -4.41 -3.76 -8.05
CA TYR A 45 -5.65 -3.40 -7.36
C TYR A 45 -5.70 -1.94 -6.91
N LEU A 46 -4.58 -1.20 -6.94
CA LEU A 46 -4.53 0.16 -6.40
C LEU A 46 -5.52 1.09 -7.10
N SER A 47 -5.60 1.04 -8.44
CA SER A 47 -6.55 1.89 -9.19
C SER A 47 -8.01 1.56 -8.88
N LYS A 48 -8.36 0.28 -8.70
CA LYS A 48 -9.72 -0.12 -8.31
C LYS A 48 -10.05 0.33 -6.88
N LEU A 49 -9.12 0.12 -5.95
CA LEU A 49 -9.27 0.52 -4.55
C LEU A 49 -9.38 2.03 -4.39
N ALA A 50 -8.56 2.80 -5.13
CA ALA A 50 -8.61 4.25 -5.15
C ALA A 50 -9.99 4.76 -5.58
N LYS A 51 -10.55 4.18 -6.66
CA LYS A 51 -11.91 4.50 -7.13
C LYS A 51 -12.99 4.09 -6.12
N LEU A 52 -12.90 2.87 -5.57
CA LEU A 52 -13.88 2.36 -4.61
C LEU A 52 -13.96 3.22 -3.34
N TYR A 53 -12.80 3.70 -2.88
CA TYR A 53 -12.70 4.50 -1.66
C TYR A 53 -12.69 6.00 -1.91
N ASP A 54 -12.73 6.45 -3.17
CA ASP A 54 -12.72 7.86 -3.55
C ASP A 54 -11.50 8.61 -2.97
N VAL A 55 -10.31 8.05 -3.21
CA VAL A 55 -9.01 8.59 -2.78
C VAL A 55 -8.03 8.66 -3.95
N ASP A 56 -6.95 9.42 -3.79
CA ASP A 56 -5.90 9.50 -4.81
C ASP A 56 -5.15 8.16 -4.92
N GLU A 57 -5.04 7.64 -6.15
CA GLU A 57 -4.24 6.44 -6.44
C GLU A 57 -2.76 6.66 -6.08
N GLN A 58 -2.25 7.88 -6.16
CA GLN A 58 -0.88 8.22 -5.76
C GLN A 58 -0.65 8.08 -4.26
N GLU A 59 -1.67 8.37 -3.42
CA GLU A 59 -1.58 8.14 -1.97
C GLU A 59 -1.40 6.64 -1.69
N LEU A 60 -2.23 5.79 -2.32
CA LEU A 60 -2.12 4.34 -2.16
C LEU A 60 -0.82 3.79 -2.74
N LEU A 61 -0.37 4.29 -3.89
CA LEU A 61 0.90 3.89 -4.50
C LEU A 61 2.10 4.25 -3.61
N THR A 62 2.08 5.41 -2.97
CA THR A 62 3.13 5.85 -2.05
C THR A 62 3.24 4.88 -0.87
N LEU A 63 2.13 4.55 -0.23
CA LEU A 63 2.09 3.57 0.87
C LEU A 63 2.50 2.16 0.41
N TRP A 64 2.06 1.76 -0.78
CA TRP A 64 2.44 0.47 -1.37
C TRP A 64 3.95 0.37 -1.58
N LEU A 65 4.58 1.41 -2.13
CA LEU A 65 6.04 1.46 -2.31
C LEU A 65 6.76 1.52 -0.96
N ALA A 66 6.23 2.26 0.01
CA ALA A 66 6.80 2.34 1.34
C ALA A 66 6.83 0.97 2.03
N ASP A 67 5.76 0.16 1.93
CA ASP A 67 5.74 -1.21 2.44
C ASP A 67 6.85 -2.05 1.76
N LYS A 68 7.05 -1.91 0.45
CA LYS A 68 8.13 -2.62 -0.27
C LYS A 68 9.52 -2.18 0.15
N VAL A 69 9.75 -0.87 0.30
CA VAL A 69 11.03 -0.35 0.75
C VAL A 69 11.31 -0.84 2.18
N TYR A 70 10.32 -0.75 3.08
CA TYR A 70 10.42 -1.24 4.44
C TYR A 70 10.78 -2.73 4.48
N ASP A 71 10.07 -3.58 3.72
CA ASP A 71 10.35 -5.01 3.66
C ASP A 71 11.78 -5.35 3.23
N VAL A 72 12.37 -4.54 2.35
CA VAL A 72 13.76 -4.73 1.89
C VAL A 72 14.78 -4.38 2.96
N VAL A 73 14.50 -3.39 3.81
CA VAL A 73 15.51 -2.81 4.71
C VAL A 73 15.30 -3.12 6.19
N LYS A 74 14.11 -3.57 6.61
CA LYS A 74 13.70 -3.65 8.03
C LYS A 74 14.64 -4.42 8.96
N ASP A 75 15.36 -5.43 8.45
CA ASP A 75 16.26 -6.28 9.24
C ASP A 75 17.73 -5.85 9.15
N GLN A 76 18.01 -4.63 8.66
CA GLN A 76 19.36 -4.11 8.46
C GLN A 76 19.65 -2.95 9.41
N ASP A 77 20.77 -2.99 10.14
CA ASP A 77 21.19 -1.90 11.03
C ASP A 77 21.36 -0.55 10.30
N VAL A 78 21.69 -0.60 9.01
CA VAL A 78 21.91 0.57 8.16
C VAL A 78 20.65 1.03 7.39
N ALA A 79 19.47 0.47 7.70
CA ALA A 79 18.23 0.71 6.95
C ALA A 79 17.95 2.19 6.67
N LEU A 80 17.93 3.01 7.72
CA LEU A 80 17.65 4.44 7.61
C LEU A 80 18.70 5.17 6.77
N LYS A 81 19.98 4.82 6.95
CA LYS A 81 21.06 5.44 6.17
C LYS A 81 20.98 5.08 4.69
N ALA A 82 20.64 3.82 4.38
CA ALA A 82 20.44 3.37 3.01
C ALA A 82 19.27 4.10 2.33
N MET A 83 18.17 4.33 3.06
CA MET A 83 17.02 5.10 2.56
C MET A 83 17.39 6.56 2.28
N GLU A 84 18.16 7.20 3.16
CA GLU A 84 18.65 8.58 2.97
C GLU A 84 19.51 8.69 1.70
N VAL A 85 20.47 7.77 1.51
CA VAL A 85 21.32 7.76 0.31
C VAL A 85 20.50 7.56 -0.98
N ALA A 86 19.49 6.68 -0.95
CA ALA A 86 18.61 6.47 -2.10
C ALA A 86 17.76 7.72 -2.41
N GLU A 87 17.26 8.41 -1.40
CA GLU A 87 16.51 9.66 -1.54
C GLU A 87 17.37 10.77 -2.18
N GLU A 88 18.61 10.94 -1.70
CA GLU A 88 19.56 11.89 -2.27
C GLU A 88 19.83 11.61 -3.75
N GLU A 89 20.01 10.34 -4.13
CA GLU A 89 20.23 9.94 -5.52
C GLU A 89 19.01 10.24 -6.41
N ILE A 90 17.79 10.01 -5.93
CA ILE A 90 16.56 10.38 -6.65
C ILE A 90 16.49 11.89 -6.86
N LYS A 91 16.76 12.68 -5.81
CA LYS A 91 16.78 14.15 -5.88
C LYS A 91 17.83 14.65 -6.87
N ARG A 92 19.02 14.03 -6.89
CA ARG A 92 20.11 14.37 -7.81
C ARG A 92 19.72 14.10 -9.26
N LYS A 93 19.15 12.94 -9.57
CA LYS A 93 18.72 12.58 -10.93
C LYS A 93 17.53 13.38 -11.45
N ARG A 94 16.65 13.88 -10.58
CA ARG A 94 15.52 14.73 -10.98
C ARG A 94 15.92 16.18 -11.31
N LYS A 95 17.08 16.63 -10.85
CA LYS A 95 17.60 17.98 -11.11
C LYS A 95 18.41 18.10 -12.41
N ASN A 96 18.80 16.96 -13.00
CA ASN A 96 19.46 16.86 -14.30
C ASN A 96 18.44 16.51 -15.38
#